data_AF-A0A2E0VJD8-F1
#
_entry.id   AF-A0A2E0VJD8-F1
#
_cell.length_a   1.000
_cell.length_b   1.000
_cell.length_c   1.000
_cell.angle_alpha   90.00
_cell.angle_beta   90.00
_cell.angle_gamma   90.00
#
_symmetry.space_group_name_H-M   'P 1'
#
loop_
_entity.id
_entity.type
_entity.pdbx_description
1 polymer ?
#
loop_
_entity_poly.entity_id
_entity_poly.type
_entity_poly.pdbx_seq_one_letter_code
_entity_poly.pdbx_strand_id
1 'polypeptide(L)' 'MKCYAIGEINFSDHHWVNDYLKNVTPLVKKLGGIYLARTPSVELLEGEGGGSPNGRSYSISFKRSGDEVLP' A
#
# COMPACT_ATOMS: atom_id res chain seq x y z
N MET A 1 -0.82 -20.36 -1.79
CA MET A 1 0.46 -19.60 -1.92
C MET A 1 0.26 -18.18 -1.42
N LYS A 2 1.24 -17.55 -0.74
CA LYS A 2 1.10 -16.17 -0.22
C LYS A 2 1.55 -15.18 -1.30
N CYS A 3 0.67 -14.28 -1.70
CA CYS A 3 1.00 -13.21 -2.66
C CYS A 3 1.11 -11.88 -1.94
N TYR A 4 2.14 -11.10 -2.29
CA TYR A 4 2.39 -9.78 -1.74
C TYR A 4 2.36 -8.76 -2.86
N ALA A 5 1.73 -7.63 -2.61
CA ALA A 5 1.85 -6.46 -3.46
C ALA A 5 2.43 -5.34 -2.62
N ILE A 6 3.46 -4.69 -3.19
CA ILE A 6 4.16 -3.55 -2.60
C ILE A 6 4.05 -2.42 -3.61
N GLY A 7 3.53 -1.29 -3.17
CA GLY A 7 3.47 -0.08 -3.98
C GLY A 7 4.06 1.09 -3.23
N GLU A 8 4.95 1.84 -3.88
CA GLU A 8 5.35 3.17 -3.46
C GLU A 8 4.55 4.19 -4.26
N ILE A 9 3.93 5.14 -3.56
CA ILE A 9 3.11 6.18 -4.19
C ILE A 9 3.60 7.54 -3.72
N ASN A 10 3.91 8.40 -4.69
CA ASN A 10 4.19 9.82 -4.49
C ASN A 10 2.92 10.61 -4.77
N PHE A 11 2.32 11.19 -3.73
CA PHE A 11 1.12 12.02 -3.88
C PHE A 11 1.50 13.46 -4.22
N SER A 12 0.99 13.98 -5.34
CA SER A 12 1.04 15.41 -5.65
C SER A 12 -0.06 16.19 -4.91
N ASP A 13 -1.15 15.53 -4.56
CA ASP A 13 -2.29 16.05 -3.78
C ASP A 13 -2.79 14.96 -2.82
N HIS A 14 -3.08 15.34 -1.57
CA HIS A 14 -3.47 14.43 -0.50
C HIS A 14 -4.97 14.45 -0.17
N HIS A 15 -5.77 15.39 -0.71
CA HIS A 15 -7.17 15.55 -0.29
C HIS A 15 -8.02 14.29 -0.50
N TRP A 16 -7.72 13.53 -1.55
CA TRP A 16 -8.46 12.32 -1.92
C TRP A 16 -8.06 11.08 -1.11
N VAL A 17 -6.91 11.09 -0.42
CA VAL A 17 -6.34 9.90 0.21
C VAL A 17 -7.32 9.32 1.23
N ASN A 18 -7.93 10.15 2.07
CA ASN A 18 -8.89 9.70 3.07
C ASN A 18 -10.10 8.97 2.44
N ASP A 19 -10.61 9.47 1.32
CA ASP A 19 -11.77 8.86 0.66
C ASP A 19 -11.38 7.56 -0.06
N TYR A 20 -10.21 7.50 -0.68
CA TYR A 20 -9.66 6.25 -1.20
C TYR A 20 -9.52 5.20 -0.09
N LEU A 21 -8.97 5.59 1.07
CA LEU A 21 -8.78 4.67 2.19
C LEU A 21 -10.11 4.11 2.73
N LYS A 22 -11.12 4.96 2.87
CA LYS A 22 -12.47 4.56 3.30
C LYS A 22 -13.10 3.54 2.37
N ASN A 23 -12.90 3.68 1.06
CA ASN A 23 -13.51 2.80 0.06
C ASN A 23 -12.71 1.52 -0.21
N VAL A 24 -11.38 1.59 -0.26
CA VAL A 24 -10.53 0.47 -0.69
C VAL A 24 -10.13 -0.44 0.47
N THR A 25 -9.99 0.07 1.69
CA THR A 25 -9.62 -0.77 2.84
C THR A 25 -10.65 -1.88 3.10
N PRO A 26 -11.97 -1.62 3.09
CA PRO A 26 -12.98 -2.67 3.21
C PRO A 26 -12.94 -3.69 2.07
N LEU A 27 -12.68 -3.25 0.84
CA LEU A 27 -12.61 -4.12 -0.34
C LEU A 27 -11.45 -5.12 -0.23
N VAL A 28 -10.27 -4.65 0.17
CA VAL A 28 -9.09 -5.52 0.39
C VAL A 28 -9.38 -6.54 1.49
N LYS A 29 -9.98 -6.13 2.61
CA LYS A 29 -10.35 -7.04 3.70
C LYS A 29 -11.39 -8.07 3.25
N LYS A 30 -12.41 -7.65 2.49
CA LYS A 30 -13.46 -8.53 1.95
C LYS A 30 -12.88 -9.64 1.05
N LEU A 31 -11.81 -9.35 0.32
CA LEU A 31 -11.12 -10.30 -0.56
C LEU A 31 -10.06 -11.16 0.17
N GLY A 32 -10.04 -11.17 1.50
CA GLY A 32 -9.06 -11.91 2.29
C GLY A 32 -7.65 -11.30 2.31
N GLY A 33 -7.55 -10.03 1.90
CA GLY A 33 -6.31 -9.26 1.95
C GLY A 33 -6.07 -8.63 3.32
N ILE A 34 -4.81 -8.58 3.73
CA ILE A 34 -4.38 -7.99 5.00
C ILE A 34 -3.30 -6.96 4.70
N TYR A 35 -3.49 -5.73 5.16
CA TYR A 35 -2.44 -4.70 5.14
C TYR A 35 -1.40 -5.02 6.20
N LEU A 36 -0.13 -5.06 5.78
CA LEU A 36 1.01 -5.31 6.66
C LEU A 36 1.66 -3.99 7.09
N ALA A 37 1.76 -3.04 6.17
CA ALA A 37 2.33 -1.73 6.42
C ALA A 37 1.68 -0.67 5.53
N ARG A 38 1.54 0.54 6.10
CA ARG A 38 1.22 1.78 5.38
C ARG A 38 1.86 2.93 6.14
N THR A 39 2.89 3.54 5.56
CA THR A 39 3.62 4.64 6.20
C THR A 39 3.89 5.75 5.18
N PRO A 40 3.70 7.04 5.53
CA PRO A 40 4.13 8.18 4.73
C PRO A 40 5.65 8.46 4.84
N SER A 41 6.33 7.74 5.73
CA SER A 41 7.73 7.91 6.08
C SER A 41 8.45 6.63 5.74
N VAL A 42 9.32 6.70 4.74
CA VAL A 42 10.19 5.60 4.30
C VAL A 42 11.63 6.10 4.40
N GLU A 43 12.46 5.34 5.10
CA GLU A 43 13.89 5.61 5.20
C GLU A 43 14.62 4.79 4.13
N LEU A 44 15.42 5.46 3.30
CA LEU A 44 16.28 4.81 2.32
C LEU A 44 17.55 4.31 3.04
N LEU A 45 17.65 3.00 3.22
CA LEU A 45 18.84 2.39 3.82
C LEU A 45 19.95 2.15 2.79
N GLU A 46 19.59 1.69 1.58
CA GLU A 46 20.54 1.34 0.51
C GLU A 46 19.91 1.56 -0.89
N GLY A 47 20.74 1.92 -1.88
CA GLY A 47 20.37 2.05 -3.30
C GLY A 47 20.19 3.50 -3.81
N GLU A 48 20.21 3.68 -5.13
CA GLU A 48 19.94 4.97 -5.80
C GLU A 48 18.45 5.08 -6.18
N GLY A 49 17.56 4.81 -5.23
CA GLY A 49 16.13 5.05 -5.41
C GLY A 49 15.83 6.51 -5.11
N GLY A 50 15.37 7.27 -6.10
CA GLY A 50 14.98 8.67 -5.98
C GLY A 50 13.76 8.87 -5.08
N GLY A 51 13.94 8.66 -3.77
CA GLY A 51 13.04 9.17 -2.76
C GLY A 51 13.09 10.69 -2.85
N SER A 52 12.04 11.29 -3.40
CA SER A 52 11.93 12.75 -3.41
C SER A 52 12.03 13.23 -1.95
N PRO A 53 13.02 14.07 -1.60
CA PRO A 53 13.26 14.45 -0.20
C PRO A 53 12.11 15.25 0.41
N ASN A 54 11.14 15.67 -0.43
CA ASN A 54 10.01 16.51 -0.07
C ASN A 54 8.64 15.84 -0.33
N GLY A 55 8.63 14.61 -0.87
CA GLY A 55 7.41 13.85 -1.12
C GLY A 55 7.14 12.88 0.03
N ARG A 56 5.91 12.87 0.57
CA ARG A 56 5.50 11.78 1.45
C ARG A 56 5.33 10.54 0.58
N SER A 57 6.34 9.68 0.52
CA SER A 57 6.26 8.36 -0.12
C SER A 57 5.44 7.44 0.76
N TYR A 58 4.38 6.83 0.20
CA TYR A 58 3.59 5.85 0.91
C TYR A 58 3.90 4.45 0.41
N SER A 59 4.50 3.62 1.26
CA SER A 59 4.66 2.19 0.98
C SER A 59 3.42 1.45 1.45
N ILE A 60 2.71 0.75 0.57
CA ILE A 60 1.57 -0.09 0.91
C ILE A 60 1.95 -1.54 0.63
N SER A 61 1.96 -2.36 1.69
CA SER A 61 2.19 -3.80 1.57
C SER A 61 0.93 -4.54 2.00
N PHE A 62 0.40 -5.41 1.15
CA PHE A 62 -0.69 -6.32 1.52
C PHE A 62 -0.41 -7.76 1.15
N LYS A 63 -0.85 -8.66 2.02
CA LYS A 63 -0.79 -10.11 1.84
C LYS A 63 -2.19 -10.62 1.51
N ARG A 64 -2.35 -11.33 0.41
CA ARG A 64 -3.56 -12.11 0.14
C ARG A 64 -3.39 -13.52 0.72
N SER A 65 -4.30 -13.93 1.61
CA SER A 65 -4.40 -15.34 2.00
C SER A 65 -5.11 -16.07 0.87
N GLY A 66 -4.38 -16.91 0.14
CA GLY A 66 -4.94 -17.74 -0.92
C GLY A 66 -5.61 -18.95 -0.32
N ASP A 67 -6.82 -18.77 0.21
CA ASP A 67 -7.83 -19.83 0.18
C ASP A 67 -8.79 -19.43 -0.96
N GLU A 68 -9.03 -20.36 -1.89
CA GLU A 68 -9.87 -20.16 -3.06
C GLU A 68 -11.15 -19.41 -2.72
N VAL A 69 -11.36 -18.27 -3.38
CA VAL A 69 -12.70 -17.78 -3.63
C VAL A 69 -12.81 -17.65 -5.14
N LEU A 70 -13.00 -18.81 -5.78
CA LEU A 70 -13.68 -18.95 -7.06
C LEU A 70 -15.19 -19.02 -6.76
N PRO A 71 -16.01 -18.38 -7.59
CA PRO A 71 -16.60 -19.10 -8.71
C PRO A 71 -15.96 -18.78 -10.06
#